data_AF-A0A951G2G6-F1
#
_entry.id   AF-A0A951G2G6-F1
#
_cell.length_a   1.000
_cell.length_b   1.000
_cell.length_c   1.000
_cell.angle_alpha   90.00
_cell.angle_beta   90.00
_cell.angle_gamma   90.00
#
_symmetry.space_group_name_H-M   'P 1'
#
loop_
_entity.id
_entity.type
_entity.pdbx_description
1 polymer ?
#
loop_
_entity_poly.entity_id
_entity_poly.type
_entity_poly.pdbx_seq_one_letter_code
_entity_poly.pdbx_strand_id
1 'polypeptide(L)'
;MTVIGGGHGLAAVLAALRHEPCELTAVVTVADDGGSSGELRRHGGGPAVGDLRRALVALAADGTPLARALERPVMVDRSGRHPLGNLVIRSLADVFGDLGHAVDRLGLELGICAQVVPATVDNVSLMAEAGGGVIFGESAIGTSQAAIRRLRFSPERPRVSDAALASIATSDYVLLGPGSLFTSVLAVCALPDVVSALLATAARKVWICNLQRQPGETAGMSASGHLAALRRHGIRVDAVLYDPEAEVSFAPTHLARRGVEAIPRPLQDDEPGIHDPVLLRTALRGILARPRQTASAAS
;
A
#
# COMPACT_ATOMS: atom_id res chain seq x y z
N MET A 1 -8.57 1.17 -12.05
CA MET A 1 -7.50 1.89 -11.32
C MET A 1 -6.87 0.96 -10.31
N THR A 2 -5.59 1.14 -10.02
CA THR A 2 -4.86 0.34 -9.03
C THR A 2 -4.35 1.21 -7.90
N VAL A 3 -4.50 0.76 -6.65
CA VAL A 3 -3.92 1.40 -5.47
C VAL A 3 -2.95 0.42 -4.81
N ILE A 4 -1.73 0.86 -4.54
CA ILE A 4 -0.64 0.02 -4.04
C ILE A 4 -0.23 0.48 -2.64
N GLY A 5 -0.19 -0.44 -1.67
CA GLY A 5 0.35 -0.15 -0.35
C GLY A 5 0.02 -1.19 0.71
N GLY A 6 -0.19 -0.69 1.93
CA GLY A 6 -0.53 -1.48 3.11
C GLY A 6 -1.01 -0.60 4.26
N GLY A 7 -1.33 -1.23 5.38
CA GLY A 7 -1.70 -0.58 6.63
C GLY A 7 -2.94 0.33 6.55
N HIS A 8 -2.98 1.27 7.49
CA HIS A 8 -4.10 2.22 7.65
C HIS A 8 -4.16 3.27 6.54
N GLY A 9 -3.02 3.67 5.97
CA GLY A 9 -2.97 4.65 4.88
C GLY A 9 -3.68 4.15 3.62
N LEU A 10 -3.42 2.90 3.23
CA LEU A 10 -4.14 2.24 2.15
C LEU A 10 -5.64 2.14 2.47
N ALA A 11 -6.00 1.70 3.68
CA ALA A 11 -7.39 1.58 4.10
C ALA A 11 -8.15 2.92 3.99
N ALA A 12 -7.51 4.05 4.35
CA ALA A 12 -8.12 5.37 4.22
C ALA A 12 -8.40 5.74 2.75
N VAL A 13 -7.47 5.45 1.83
CA VAL A 13 -7.68 5.68 0.39
C VAL A 13 -8.79 4.79 -0.16
N LEU A 14 -8.84 3.52 0.23
CA LEU A 14 -9.88 2.60 -0.23
C LEU A 14 -11.27 3.03 0.27
N ALA A 15 -11.39 3.44 1.54
CA ALA A 15 -12.64 3.98 2.08
C ALA A 15 -13.05 5.31 1.39
N ALA A 16 -12.08 6.12 1.00
CA ALA A 16 -12.32 7.35 0.23
C ALA A 16 -12.84 7.04 -1.18
N LEU A 17 -12.36 5.96 -1.82
CA LEU A 17 -12.65 5.59 -3.21
C LEU A 17 -13.79 4.59 -3.41
N ARG A 18 -14.23 3.84 -2.39
CA ARG A 18 -15.18 2.71 -2.55
C ARG A 18 -16.54 3.06 -3.17
N HIS A 19 -16.93 4.34 -3.19
CA HIS A 19 -18.18 4.82 -3.79
C HIS A 19 -17.96 5.54 -5.12
N GLU A 20 -16.72 5.64 -5.59
CA GLU A 20 -16.43 6.22 -6.88
C GLU A 20 -16.83 5.24 -8.00
N PRO A 21 -17.43 5.72 -9.09
CA PRO A 21 -17.88 4.88 -10.20
C PRO A 21 -16.67 4.43 -11.04
N CYS A 22 -15.86 3.55 -10.48
CA CYS A 22 -14.63 3.08 -11.09
C CYS A 22 -14.32 1.63 -10.71
N GLU A 23 -13.65 0.91 -11.61
CA GLU A 23 -13.07 -0.38 -11.27
C GLU A 23 -11.81 -0.14 -10.41
N LEU A 24 -11.81 -0.67 -9.20
CA LEU A 24 -10.77 -0.45 -8.21
C LEU A 24 -10.11 -1.78 -7.83
N THR A 25 -8.79 -1.85 -7.96
CA THR A 25 -7.98 -2.97 -7.47
C THR A 25 -6.98 -2.46 -6.43
N ALA A 26 -6.98 -3.05 -5.24
CA ALA A 26 -5.99 -2.80 -4.20
C ALA A 26 -4.90 -3.89 -4.25
N VAL A 27 -3.65 -3.52 -4.51
CA VAL A 27 -2.51 -4.45 -4.42
C VAL A 27 -1.81 -4.24 -3.08
N VAL A 28 -1.85 -5.27 -2.24
CA VAL A 28 -1.54 -5.16 -0.81
C VAL A 28 -0.27 -5.92 -0.45
N THR A 29 0.60 -5.32 0.36
CA THR A 29 1.77 -6.02 0.92
C THR A 29 1.35 -7.20 1.80
N VAL A 30 2.15 -8.27 1.77
CA VAL A 30 1.99 -9.48 2.61
C VAL A 30 3.27 -9.84 3.37
N ALA A 31 4.16 -8.86 3.54
CA ALA A 31 5.47 -9.02 4.19
C ALA A 31 5.46 -8.77 5.72
N ASP A 32 4.36 -8.24 6.26
CA ASP A 32 4.19 -7.89 7.68
C ASP A 32 4.50 -9.09 8.61
N ASP A 33 5.40 -8.89 9.57
CA ASP A 33 5.79 -9.87 10.59
C ASP A 33 5.51 -9.40 12.03
N GLY A 34 4.73 -8.32 12.18
CA GLY A 34 4.32 -7.75 13.45
C GLY A 34 2.99 -8.29 13.96
N GLY A 35 2.78 -8.16 15.27
CA GLY A 35 1.49 -8.42 15.94
C GLY A 35 0.84 -9.77 15.59
N SER A 36 -0.47 -9.73 15.30
CA SER A 36 -1.25 -10.92 14.93
C SER A 36 -0.78 -11.56 13.62
N SER A 37 -0.39 -10.77 12.62
CA SER A 37 0.13 -11.29 11.35
C SER A 37 1.40 -12.11 11.58
N GLY A 38 2.37 -11.55 12.29
CA GLY A 38 3.63 -12.22 12.63
C GLY A 38 3.43 -13.50 13.42
N GLU A 39 2.54 -13.48 14.40
CA GLU A 39 2.28 -14.65 15.24
C GLU A 39 1.65 -15.80 14.46
N LEU A 40 0.69 -15.50 13.57
CA LEU A 40 0.09 -16.49 12.67
C LEU A 40 1.10 -17.04 11.66
N ARG A 41 2.01 -16.19 11.16
CA ARG A 41 3.09 -16.61 10.27
C ARG A 41 4.09 -17.54 10.95
N ARG A 42 4.43 -17.28 12.22
CA ARG A 42 5.34 -18.14 13.00
C ARG A 42 4.79 -19.54 13.24
N HIS A 43 3.50 -19.65 13.55
CA HIS A 43 2.88 -20.93 13.92
C HIS A 43 2.29 -21.70 12.73
N GLY A 44 1.75 -20.99 11.73
CA GLY A 44 1.09 -21.59 10.57
C GLY A 44 1.87 -21.47 9.26
N GLY A 45 2.96 -20.69 9.19
CA GLY A 45 3.63 -20.37 7.92
C GLY A 45 2.85 -19.37 7.07
N GLY A 46 3.11 -19.30 5.75
CA GLY A 46 2.33 -18.50 4.78
C GLY A 46 2.49 -16.96 4.84
N PRO A 47 1.89 -16.22 3.89
CA PRO A 47 1.98 -14.76 3.82
C PRO A 47 1.19 -14.05 4.93
N ALA A 48 1.51 -12.78 5.19
CA ALA A 48 0.75 -11.95 6.11
C ALA A 48 -0.64 -11.60 5.55
N VAL A 49 -1.66 -11.62 6.41
CA VAL A 49 -3.07 -11.37 6.01
C VAL A 49 -3.68 -10.12 6.63
N GLY A 50 -2.98 -9.48 7.57
CA GLY A 50 -3.53 -8.36 8.34
C GLY A 50 -3.91 -7.15 7.50
N ASP A 51 -3.08 -6.79 6.53
CA ASP A 51 -3.35 -5.67 5.63
C ASP A 51 -4.39 -6.00 4.55
N LEU A 52 -4.46 -7.26 4.10
CA LEU A 52 -5.54 -7.75 3.25
C LEU A 52 -6.89 -7.61 3.95
N ARG A 53 -6.98 -8.03 5.22
CA ARG A 53 -8.17 -7.83 6.06
C ARG A 53 -8.55 -6.35 6.14
N ARG A 54 -7.59 -5.45 6.42
CA ARG A 54 -7.85 -4.01 6.51
C ARG A 54 -8.40 -3.46 5.19
N ALA A 55 -7.83 -3.87 4.05
CA ALA A 55 -8.30 -3.45 2.74
C ALA A 55 -9.74 -3.93 2.45
N LEU A 56 -10.04 -5.20 2.73
CA LEU A 56 -11.39 -5.75 2.57
C LEU A 56 -12.41 -5.00 3.43
N VAL A 57 -12.11 -4.74 4.69
CA VAL A 57 -13.01 -4.02 5.60
C VAL A 57 -13.20 -2.57 5.16
N ALA A 58 -12.15 -1.89 4.70
CA ALA A 58 -12.25 -0.51 4.22
C ALA A 58 -13.16 -0.36 2.98
N LEU A 59 -13.19 -1.40 2.13
CA LEU A 59 -14.03 -1.46 0.93
C LEU A 59 -15.46 -1.93 1.22
N ALA A 60 -15.68 -2.63 2.32
CA ALA A 60 -17.02 -3.04 2.74
C ALA A 60 -17.91 -1.83 3.03
N ALA A 61 -19.21 -2.00 2.83
CA ALA A 61 -20.19 -0.99 3.21
C ALA A 61 -20.08 -0.68 4.72
N ASP A 62 -20.31 0.59 5.09
CA ASP A 62 -20.10 1.06 6.46
C ASP A 62 -20.85 0.21 7.49
N GLY A 63 -20.09 -0.34 8.45
CA GLY A 63 -20.65 -0.92 9.66
C GLY A 63 -21.43 -2.22 9.47
N THR A 64 -21.25 -2.96 8.36
CA THR A 64 -21.89 -4.28 8.22
C THR A 64 -21.49 -5.19 9.39
N PRO A 65 -22.40 -6.04 9.91
CA PRO A 65 -22.09 -6.96 11.01
C PRO A 65 -20.87 -7.84 10.71
N LEU A 66 -20.72 -8.30 9.47
CA LEU A 66 -19.58 -9.11 9.05
C LEU A 66 -18.27 -8.31 9.07
N ALA A 67 -18.23 -7.11 8.48
CA ALA A 67 -17.02 -6.27 8.53
C ALA A 67 -16.57 -6.01 9.97
N ARG A 68 -17.51 -5.63 10.86
CA ARG A 68 -17.24 -5.43 12.29
C ARG A 68 -16.73 -6.70 12.97
N ALA A 69 -17.26 -7.87 12.61
CA ALA A 69 -16.82 -9.14 13.15
C ALA A 69 -15.37 -9.46 12.73
N LEU A 70 -15.01 -9.23 11.46
CA LEU A 70 -13.66 -9.48 10.95
C LEU A 70 -12.60 -8.64 11.67
N GLU A 71 -12.94 -7.46 12.16
CA GLU A 71 -12.03 -6.62 12.95
C GLU A 71 -11.87 -7.05 14.41
N ARG A 72 -12.87 -7.75 14.97
CA ARG A 72 -12.90 -8.06 16.39
C ARG A 72 -11.79 -9.06 16.76
N PRO A 73 -10.94 -8.75 17.77
CA PRO A 73 -9.98 -9.72 18.28
C PRO A 73 -10.64 -10.83 19.09
N VAL A 74 -10.39 -12.08 18.69
CA VAL A 74 -10.82 -13.31 19.37
C VAL A 74 -9.61 -14.01 20.01
N MET A 75 -9.82 -14.66 21.16
CA MET A 75 -8.79 -15.45 21.83
C MET A 75 -8.57 -16.76 21.08
N VAL A 76 -7.33 -17.06 20.73
CA VAL A 76 -6.88 -18.34 20.20
C VAL A 76 -5.86 -18.89 21.17
N ASP A 77 -6.26 -19.93 21.90
CA ASP A 77 -5.44 -20.72 22.82
C ASP A 77 -4.28 -19.98 23.51
N ARG A 78 -3.04 -20.43 23.29
CA ARG A 78 -1.78 -19.83 23.75
C ARG A 78 -1.22 -18.81 22.76
N SER A 79 -1.76 -18.75 21.54
CA SER A 79 -1.31 -17.85 20.47
C SER A 79 -1.75 -16.39 20.69
N GLY A 80 -2.74 -16.17 21.57
CA GLY A 80 -3.17 -14.85 22.01
C GLY A 80 -4.42 -14.34 21.28
N ARG A 81 -4.52 -13.01 21.12
CA ARG A 81 -5.69 -12.37 20.49
C ARG A 81 -5.41 -12.04 19.04
N HIS A 82 -6.24 -12.56 18.15
CA HIS A 82 -6.15 -12.29 16.71
C HIS A 82 -7.45 -11.68 16.20
N PRO A 83 -7.41 -10.67 15.31
CA PRO A 83 -8.59 -10.27 14.58
C PRO A 83 -9.21 -11.48 13.88
N LEU A 84 -10.51 -11.69 14.04
CA LEU A 84 -11.22 -12.84 13.47
C LEU A 84 -10.97 -12.95 11.96
N GLY A 85 -10.91 -11.81 11.26
CA GLY A 85 -10.67 -11.78 9.82
C GLY A 85 -9.31 -12.35 9.41
N ASN A 86 -8.27 -12.22 10.23
CA ASN A 86 -6.99 -12.85 9.94
C ASN A 86 -7.12 -14.39 9.94
N LEU A 87 -7.86 -14.92 10.91
CA LEU A 87 -8.11 -16.37 11.03
C LEU A 87 -8.99 -16.87 9.88
N VAL A 88 -10.03 -16.11 9.51
CA VAL A 88 -10.93 -16.45 8.40
C VAL A 88 -10.18 -16.46 7.07
N ILE A 89 -9.43 -15.39 6.75
CA ILE A 89 -8.64 -15.32 5.50
C ILE A 89 -7.66 -16.48 5.46
N ARG A 90 -6.98 -16.77 6.57
CA ARG A 90 -6.02 -17.86 6.60
C ARG A 90 -6.68 -19.22 6.39
N SER A 91 -7.76 -19.50 7.11
CA SER A 91 -8.50 -20.75 6.97
C SER A 91 -9.02 -20.96 5.55
N LEU A 92 -9.55 -19.89 4.92
CA LEU A 92 -9.98 -19.94 3.52
C LEU A 92 -8.79 -20.20 2.57
N ALA A 93 -7.64 -19.56 2.81
CA ALA A 93 -6.44 -19.79 2.00
C ALA A 93 -5.95 -21.24 2.09
N ASP A 94 -6.01 -21.85 3.28
CA ASP A 94 -5.65 -23.26 3.47
C ASP A 94 -6.67 -24.20 2.77
N VAL A 95 -7.97 -23.86 2.80
CA VAL A 95 -9.03 -24.62 2.12
C VAL A 95 -8.90 -24.55 0.60
N PHE A 96 -8.63 -23.37 0.05
CA PHE A 96 -8.50 -23.16 -1.40
C PHE A 96 -7.11 -23.53 -1.95
N GLY A 97 -6.09 -23.59 -1.09
CA GLY A 97 -4.69 -23.66 -1.51
C GLY A 97 -4.19 -22.39 -2.22
N ASP A 98 -4.95 -21.30 -2.14
CA ASP A 98 -4.68 -20.04 -2.84
C ASP A 98 -5.17 -18.84 -2.02
N LEU A 99 -4.24 -17.94 -1.66
CA LEU A 99 -4.53 -16.76 -0.86
C LEU A 99 -5.35 -15.71 -1.64
N GLY A 100 -5.11 -15.58 -2.95
CA GLY A 100 -5.87 -14.64 -3.79
C GLY A 100 -7.35 -15.02 -3.82
N HIS A 101 -7.64 -16.29 -4.11
CA HIS A 101 -8.99 -16.83 -4.14
C HIS A 101 -9.70 -16.71 -2.78
N ALA A 102 -8.98 -16.91 -1.67
CA ALA A 102 -9.52 -16.71 -0.34
C ALA A 102 -9.97 -15.26 -0.08
N VAL A 103 -9.14 -14.30 -0.49
CA VAL A 103 -9.44 -12.86 -0.36
C VAL A 103 -10.59 -12.46 -1.27
N ASP A 104 -10.58 -12.93 -2.52
CA ASP A 104 -11.66 -12.67 -3.48
C ASP A 104 -13.00 -13.22 -2.98
N ARG A 105 -13.00 -14.46 -2.45
CA ARG A 105 -14.23 -15.05 -1.92
C ARG A 105 -14.75 -14.26 -0.72
N LEU A 106 -13.88 -13.87 0.21
CA LEU A 106 -14.29 -13.07 1.36
C LEU A 106 -14.78 -11.68 0.95
N GLY A 107 -14.19 -11.08 -0.09
CA GLY A 107 -14.68 -9.84 -0.69
C GLY A 107 -16.12 -9.96 -1.20
N LEU A 108 -16.43 -11.04 -1.92
CA LEU A 108 -17.79 -11.32 -2.39
C LEU A 108 -18.79 -11.42 -1.23
N GLU A 109 -18.44 -12.11 -0.14
CA GLU A 109 -19.29 -12.21 1.06
C GLU A 109 -19.50 -10.85 1.76
N LEU A 110 -18.53 -9.95 1.65
CA LEU A 110 -18.62 -8.58 2.15
C LEU A 110 -19.39 -7.64 1.21
N GLY A 111 -19.76 -8.10 0.01
CA GLY A 111 -20.42 -7.29 -0.99
C GLY A 111 -19.55 -6.16 -1.55
N ILE A 112 -18.22 -6.33 -1.56
CA ILE A 112 -17.32 -5.32 -2.14
C ILE A 112 -17.35 -5.40 -3.67
N CYS A 113 -17.36 -4.24 -4.33
CA CYS A 113 -17.27 -4.15 -5.79
C CYS A 113 -15.82 -4.04 -6.31
N ALA A 114 -14.88 -3.82 -5.41
CA ALA A 114 -13.45 -3.68 -5.71
C ALA A 114 -12.71 -5.00 -5.49
N GLN A 115 -11.56 -5.16 -6.14
CA GLN A 115 -10.69 -6.32 -5.94
C GLN A 115 -9.60 -6.02 -4.90
N VAL A 116 -9.29 -6.99 -4.04
CA VAL A 116 -8.15 -6.93 -3.12
C VAL A 116 -7.20 -8.06 -3.47
N VAL A 117 -5.98 -7.72 -3.85
CA VAL A 117 -5.01 -8.67 -4.41
C VAL A 117 -3.74 -8.67 -3.56
N PRO A 118 -3.27 -9.83 -3.09
CA PRO A 118 -1.95 -9.90 -2.45
C PRO A 118 -0.85 -9.61 -3.48
N ALA A 119 0.13 -8.79 -3.11
CA ALA A 119 1.25 -8.43 -3.98
C ALA A 119 2.07 -9.65 -4.44
N THR A 120 2.19 -10.66 -3.58
CA THR A 120 2.88 -11.93 -3.84
C THR A 120 2.07 -13.07 -3.25
N VAL A 121 2.14 -14.23 -3.90
CA VAL A 121 1.55 -15.48 -3.40
C VAL A 121 2.52 -16.25 -2.50
N ASP A 122 3.80 -15.89 -2.52
CA ASP A 122 4.84 -16.49 -1.69
C ASP A 122 4.88 -15.89 -0.29
N ASN A 123 5.24 -16.71 0.69
CA ASN A 123 5.62 -16.24 2.02
C ASN A 123 6.94 -15.46 1.93
N VAL A 124 6.85 -14.14 2.02
CA VAL A 124 8.00 -13.24 1.85
C VAL A 124 8.35 -12.54 3.15
N SER A 125 9.65 -12.42 3.43
CA SER A 125 10.18 -11.55 4.49
C SER A 125 10.87 -10.34 3.87
N LEU A 126 10.56 -9.15 4.39
CA LEU A 126 11.21 -7.91 3.97
C LEU A 126 12.58 -7.78 4.64
N MET A 127 13.56 -7.26 3.90
CA MET A 127 14.89 -6.94 4.41
C MET A 127 15.29 -5.53 3.96
N ALA A 128 16.12 -4.86 4.76
CA ALA A 128 16.65 -3.54 4.41
C ALA A 128 18.17 -3.49 4.58
N GLU A 129 18.87 -2.99 3.58
CA GLU A 129 20.25 -2.55 3.73
C GLU A 129 20.28 -1.18 4.41
N ALA A 130 20.80 -1.12 5.62
CA ALA A 130 20.84 0.10 6.43
C ALA A 130 22.11 0.12 7.29
N GLY A 131 22.71 1.31 7.47
CA GLY A 131 23.85 1.49 8.39
C GLY A 131 25.10 0.64 8.12
N GLY A 132 25.23 0.02 6.94
CA GLY A 132 26.32 -0.89 6.61
C GLY A 132 26.02 -2.38 6.86
N GLY A 133 24.81 -2.73 7.30
CA GLY A 133 24.35 -4.11 7.48
C GLY A 133 22.98 -4.37 6.85
N VAL A 134 22.40 -5.53 7.19
CA VAL A 134 21.06 -5.95 6.75
C VAL A 134 20.15 -6.12 7.96
N ILE A 135 18.98 -5.48 7.90
CA ILE A 135 17.90 -5.62 8.88
C ILE A 135 16.88 -6.59 8.31
N PHE A 136 16.44 -7.55 9.12
CA PHE A 136 15.50 -8.60 8.74
C PHE A 136 14.15 -8.35 9.41
N GLY A 137 13.08 -8.39 8.61
CA GLY A 137 11.71 -8.27 9.10
C GLY A 137 11.15 -6.86 8.99
N GLU A 138 9.85 -6.76 8.70
CA GLU A 138 9.15 -5.50 8.52
C GLU A 138 9.15 -4.67 9.80
N SER A 139 8.83 -5.30 10.94
CA SER A 139 8.75 -4.63 12.23
C SER A 139 10.11 -4.10 12.70
N ALA A 140 11.19 -4.81 12.39
CA ALA A 140 12.55 -4.36 12.71
C ALA A 140 13.01 -3.20 11.81
N ILE A 141 12.59 -3.20 10.53
CA ILE A 141 12.83 -2.08 9.61
C ILE A 141 12.07 -0.85 10.09
N GLY A 142 10.79 -0.98 10.45
CA GLY A 142 9.92 0.12 10.88
C GLY A 142 10.33 0.80 12.19
N THR A 143 11.22 0.18 12.97
CA THR A 143 11.73 0.72 14.25
C THR A 143 13.22 1.08 14.21
N SER A 144 13.86 0.98 13.04
CA SER A 144 15.30 1.22 12.90
C SER A 144 15.64 2.71 12.90
N GLN A 145 16.75 3.07 13.54
CA GLN A 145 17.31 4.43 13.44
C GLN A 145 18.29 4.58 12.26
N ALA A 146 18.64 3.49 11.59
CA ALA A 146 19.60 3.50 10.50
C ALA A 146 18.93 3.93 9.19
N ALA A 147 19.60 4.82 8.43
CA ALA A 147 19.09 5.26 7.14
C ALA A 147 19.01 4.08 6.14
N ILE A 148 17.79 3.76 5.71
CA ILE A 148 17.52 2.68 4.76
C ILE A 148 18.04 3.08 3.37
N ARG A 149 18.90 2.24 2.80
CA ARG A 149 19.47 2.45 1.46
C ARG A 149 18.69 1.70 0.39
N ARG A 150 18.33 0.44 0.65
CA ARG A 150 17.69 -0.46 -0.32
C ARG A 150 16.88 -1.54 0.38
N LEU A 151 15.72 -1.88 -0.18
CA LEU A 151 14.95 -3.06 0.23
C LEU A 151 15.36 -4.31 -0.56
N ARG A 152 15.25 -5.45 0.12
CA ARG A 152 15.39 -6.80 -0.42
C ARG A 152 14.28 -7.69 0.13
N PHE A 153 14.14 -8.85 -0.47
CA PHE A 153 13.13 -9.84 -0.13
C PHE A 153 13.81 -11.18 0.14
N SER A 154 13.21 -12.01 0.99
CA SER A 154 13.50 -13.44 1.05
C SER A 154 12.20 -14.22 0.87
N PRO A 155 12.10 -15.08 -0.15
CA PRO A 155 13.12 -15.34 -1.19
C PRO A 155 13.44 -14.09 -2.04
N GLU A 156 14.61 -14.04 -2.69
CA GLU A 156 15.10 -12.83 -3.41
C GLU A 156 14.19 -12.41 -4.56
N ARG A 157 13.54 -13.38 -5.20
CA ARG A 157 12.57 -13.17 -6.29
C ARG A 157 11.26 -13.87 -5.93
N PRO A 158 10.43 -13.26 -5.06
CA PRO A 158 9.12 -13.82 -4.73
C PRO A 158 8.20 -13.70 -5.96
N ARG A 159 7.30 -14.66 -6.13
CA ARG A 159 6.32 -14.69 -7.21
C ARG A 159 5.25 -13.63 -7.00
N VAL A 160 5.23 -12.62 -7.86
CA VAL A 160 4.18 -11.60 -7.86
C VAL A 160 2.86 -12.20 -8.35
N SER A 161 1.74 -11.74 -7.79
CA SER A 161 0.42 -12.17 -8.24
C SER A 161 0.14 -11.71 -9.69
N ASP A 162 -0.34 -12.62 -10.54
CA ASP A 162 -0.73 -12.29 -11.92
C ASP A 162 -1.84 -11.23 -11.95
N ALA A 163 -2.78 -11.28 -11.01
CA ALA A 163 -3.83 -10.27 -10.88
C ALA A 163 -3.27 -8.88 -10.51
N ALA A 164 -2.16 -8.84 -9.75
CA ALA A 164 -1.49 -7.58 -9.43
C ALA A 164 -0.80 -7.00 -10.67
N LEU A 165 -0.10 -7.82 -11.45
CA LEU A 165 0.53 -7.39 -12.70
C LEU A 165 -0.50 -6.93 -13.73
N ALA A 166 -1.58 -7.69 -13.89
CA ALA A 166 -2.67 -7.36 -14.81
C ALA A 166 -3.34 -6.02 -14.46
N SER A 167 -3.66 -5.80 -13.18
CA SER A 167 -4.30 -4.55 -12.74
C SER A 167 -3.41 -3.32 -12.98
N ILE A 168 -2.11 -3.43 -12.74
CA ILE A 168 -1.14 -2.36 -13.04
C ILE A 168 -1.08 -2.07 -14.55
N ALA A 169 -1.08 -3.11 -15.38
CA ALA A 169 -0.97 -2.98 -16.83
C ALA A 169 -2.21 -2.34 -17.47
N THR A 170 -3.42 -2.65 -16.97
CA THR A 170 -4.68 -2.19 -17.58
C THR A 170 -5.26 -0.92 -16.97
N SER A 171 -4.72 -0.46 -15.84
CA SER A 171 -5.26 0.71 -15.14
C SER A 171 -5.00 2.03 -15.85
N ASP A 172 -5.93 2.97 -15.73
CA ASP A 172 -5.69 4.36 -16.14
C ASP A 172 -4.85 5.15 -15.12
N TYR A 173 -4.97 4.78 -13.85
CA TYR A 173 -4.28 5.39 -12.72
C TYR A 173 -3.68 4.32 -11.83
N VAL A 174 -2.45 4.55 -11.39
CA VAL A 174 -1.81 3.79 -10.31
C VAL A 174 -1.50 4.76 -9.16
N LEU A 175 -2.18 4.57 -8.04
CA LEU A 175 -1.98 5.36 -6.83
C LEU A 175 -1.03 4.62 -5.89
N LEU A 176 0.01 5.29 -5.41
CA LEU A 176 0.99 4.72 -4.49
C LEU A 176 0.79 5.33 -3.11
N GLY A 177 0.53 4.50 -2.10
CA GLY A 177 0.29 4.96 -0.74
C GLY A 177 -1.05 5.69 -0.56
N PRO A 178 -1.19 6.48 0.52
CA PRO A 178 -0.17 6.78 1.52
C PRO A 178 0.10 5.57 2.41
N GLY A 179 1.12 5.68 3.24
CA GLY A 179 1.56 4.60 4.13
C GLY A 179 3.06 4.64 4.29
N SER A 180 3.57 3.81 5.20
CA SER A 180 4.99 3.71 5.45
C SER A 180 5.78 3.51 4.15
N LEU A 181 6.77 4.38 3.92
CA LEU A 181 7.42 4.46 2.62
C LEU A 181 8.10 3.14 2.26
N PHE A 182 8.82 2.54 3.22
CA PHE A 182 9.58 1.32 2.97
C PHE A 182 8.75 0.07 3.24
N THR A 183 8.04 0.03 4.36
CA THR A 183 7.34 -1.19 4.83
C THR A 183 5.95 -1.39 4.22
N SER A 184 5.33 -0.36 3.64
CA SER A 184 4.02 -0.46 2.97
C SER A 184 4.09 -0.22 1.46
N VAL A 185 4.60 0.93 1.03
CA VAL A 185 4.58 1.32 -0.40
C VAL A 185 5.66 0.58 -1.18
N LEU A 186 6.92 0.72 -0.76
CA LEU A 186 8.04 0.05 -1.45
C LEU A 186 8.07 -1.47 -1.20
N ALA A 187 7.48 -1.96 -0.10
CA ALA A 187 7.31 -3.40 0.13
C ALA A 187 6.54 -4.11 -0.99
N VAL A 188 5.67 -3.38 -1.73
CA VAL A 188 5.05 -3.86 -2.96
C VAL A 188 5.81 -3.37 -4.19
N CYS A 189 6.04 -2.06 -4.28
CA CYS A 189 6.56 -1.47 -5.52
C CYS A 189 7.96 -1.98 -5.89
N ALA A 190 8.81 -2.31 -4.91
CA ALA A 190 10.17 -2.76 -5.15
C ALA A 190 10.28 -4.24 -5.57
N LEU A 191 9.17 -4.98 -5.63
CA LEU A 191 9.14 -6.33 -6.20
C LEU A 191 9.58 -6.27 -7.68
N PRO A 192 10.51 -7.11 -8.16
CA PRO A 192 11.09 -6.95 -9.50
C PRO A 192 10.06 -6.88 -10.65
N ASP A 193 9.04 -7.73 -10.61
CA ASP A 193 8.01 -7.75 -11.67
C ASP A 193 7.05 -6.56 -11.54
N VAL A 194 6.80 -6.07 -10.31
CA VAL A 194 6.02 -4.84 -10.08
C VAL A 194 6.78 -3.62 -10.59
N VAL A 195 8.09 -3.52 -10.35
CA VAL A 195 8.93 -2.45 -10.94
C VAL A 195 8.81 -2.46 -12.46
N SER A 196 8.92 -3.64 -13.07
CA SER A 196 8.83 -3.81 -14.53
C SER A 196 7.46 -3.39 -15.06
N ALA A 197 6.38 -3.79 -14.39
CA ALA A 197 5.02 -3.41 -14.74
C ALA A 197 4.76 -1.90 -14.59
N LEU A 198 5.25 -1.27 -13.52
CA LEU A 198 5.13 0.17 -13.28
C LEU A 198 5.93 1.00 -14.30
N LEU A 199 7.04 0.48 -14.81
CA LEU A 199 7.82 1.12 -15.88
C LEU A 199 7.14 0.99 -17.25
N ALA A 200 6.49 -0.15 -17.51
CA ALA A 200 5.84 -0.43 -18.80
C ALA A 200 4.44 0.18 -18.94
N THR A 201 3.72 0.37 -17.83
CA THR A 201 2.33 0.84 -17.86
C THR A 201 2.18 2.29 -18.34
N ALA A 202 1.18 2.51 -19.18
CA ALA A 202 0.72 3.85 -19.59
C ALA A 202 -0.15 4.54 -18.52
N ALA A 203 -0.46 3.84 -17.41
CA ALA A 203 -1.18 4.41 -16.30
C ALA A 203 -0.46 5.64 -15.74
N ARG A 204 -1.23 6.67 -15.38
CA ARG A 204 -0.71 7.82 -14.65
C ARG A 204 -0.42 7.42 -13.21
N LYS A 205 0.85 7.53 -12.81
CA LYS A 205 1.36 7.13 -11.51
C LYS A 205 1.36 8.33 -10.56
N VAL A 206 0.52 8.28 -9.53
CA VAL A 206 0.42 9.34 -8.53
C VAL A 206 0.85 8.80 -7.18
N TRP A 207 1.86 9.41 -6.58
CA TRP A 207 2.22 9.11 -5.20
C TRP A 207 1.47 10.03 -4.24
N ILE A 208 0.81 9.43 -3.25
CA ILE A 208 0.16 10.13 -2.16
C ILE A 208 1.17 10.23 -1.03
N CYS A 209 1.70 11.44 -0.83
CA CYS A 209 2.76 11.69 0.13
C CYS A 209 2.25 11.52 1.57
N ASN A 210 3.10 10.99 2.44
CA ASN A 210 2.83 11.00 3.87
C ASN A 210 2.83 12.45 4.39
N LEU A 211 2.06 12.70 5.44
CA LEU A 211 1.97 14.01 6.08
C LEU A 211 3.16 14.27 7.00
N GLN A 212 3.68 13.21 7.64
CA GLN A 212 4.76 13.27 8.61
C GLN A 212 5.86 12.26 8.30
N ARG A 213 7.05 12.54 8.85
CA ARG A 213 8.16 11.58 8.83
C ARG A 213 7.89 10.48 9.85
N GLN A 214 8.22 9.24 9.48
CA GLN A 214 8.10 8.12 10.39
C GLN A 214 9.43 7.94 11.16
N PRO A 215 9.39 7.89 12.51
CA PRO A 215 10.61 7.85 13.33
C PRO A 215 11.60 6.75 12.97
N GLY A 216 11.13 5.57 12.54
CA GLY A 216 11.99 4.43 12.22
C GLY A 216 12.25 4.18 10.73
N GLU A 217 11.67 4.99 9.84
CA GLU A 217 11.79 4.75 8.38
C GLU A 217 12.32 5.98 7.65
N THR A 218 11.73 7.14 7.94
CA THR A 218 11.98 8.37 7.19
C THR A 218 12.41 9.53 8.07
N ALA A 219 12.86 9.24 9.29
CA ALA A 219 13.48 10.23 10.17
C ALA A 219 14.64 10.94 9.45
N GLY A 220 14.65 12.27 9.50
CA GLY A 220 15.63 13.11 8.82
C GLY A 220 15.53 13.14 7.29
N MET A 221 14.61 12.40 6.66
CA MET A 221 14.41 12.46 5.21
C MET A 221 13.62 13.71 4.83
N SER A 222 14.16 14.52 3.93
CA SER A 222 13.37 15.58 3.27
C SER A 222 12.28 14.96 2.39
N ALA A 223 11.29 15.77 2.00
CA ALA A 223 10.26 15.35 1.03
C ALA A 223 10.90 14.88 -0.30
N SER A 224 11.93 15.59 -0.79
CA SER A 224 12.74 15.15 -1.93
C SER A 224 13.50 13.86 -1.68
N GLY A 225 13.86 13.57 -0.43
CA GLY A 225 14.47 12.31 -0.01
C GLY A 225 13.53 11.12 -0.20
N HIS A 226 12.24 11.28 0.06
CA HIS A 226 11.22 10.25 -0.20
C HIS A 226 11.11 9.94 -1.70
N LEU A 227 11.04 10.99 -2.53
CA LEU A 227 11.02 10.81 -4.00
C LEU A 227 12.33 10.18 -4.52
N ALA A 228 13.47 10.51 -3.93
CA ALA A 228 14.75 9.89 -4.26
C ALA A 228 14.80 8.41 -3.83
N ALA A 229 14.16 8.04 -2.71
CA ALA A 229 14.03 6.64 -2.29
C ALA A 229 13.16 5.84 -3.27
N LEU A 230 12.01 6.38 -3.71
CA LEU A 230 11.19 5.76 -4.77
C LEU A 230 12.03 5.53 -6.05
N ARG A 231 12.70 6.57 -6.55
CA ARG A 231 13.52 6.47 -7.77
C ARG A 231 14.65 5.46 -7.65
N ARG A 232 15.28 5.36 -6.48
CA ARG A 232 16.35 4.39 -6.22
C ARG A 232 15.87 2.93 -6.26
N HIS A 233 14.59 2.70 -6.00
CA HIS A 233 13.94 1.39 -6.16
C HIS A 233 13.28 1.22 -7.54
N GLY A 234 13.64 2.06 -8.52
CA GLY A 234 13.11 1.96 -9.89
C GLY A 234 11.75 2.63 -10.09
N ILE A 235 11.18 3.27 -9.06
CA ILE A 235 9.82 3.82 -9.11
C ILE A 235 9.86 5.28 -9.55
N ARG A 236 9.22 5.56 -10.69
CA ARG A 236 9.01 6.91 -11.21
C ARG A 236 7.52 7.23 -11.14
N VAL A 237 7.21 8.43 -10.67
CA VAL A 237 5.84 8.91 -10.51
C VAL A 237 5.66 10.15 -11.39
N ASP A 238 4.47 10.27 -11.96
CA ASP A 238 4.11 11.38 -12.85
C ASP A 238 3.62 12.58 -12.03
N ALA A 239 3.01 12.32 -10.88
CA ALA A 239 2.53 13.36 -9.98
C ALA A 239 2.70 13.00 -8.50
N VAL A 240 2.69 14.02 -7.65
CA VAL A 240 2.66 13.89 -6.18
C VAL A 240 1.47 14.66 -5.64
N LEU A 241 0.58 13.95 -4.95
CA LEU A 241 -0.45 14.52 -4.09
C LEU A 241 0.16 14.74 -2.71
N TYR A 242 0.12 15.98 -2.22
CA TYR A 242 0.67 16.33 -0.92
C TYR A 242 -0.10 17.49 -0.28
N ASP A 243 0.00 17.57 1.04
CA ASP A 243 -0.49 18.69 1.83
C ASP A 243 0.59 19.78 1.94
N PRO A 244 0.30 21.03 1.50
CA PRO A 244 1.23 22.15 1.62
C PRO A 244 1.63 22.50 3.07
N GLU A 245 0.75 22.22 4.03
CA GLU A 245 0.93 22.59 5.44
C GLU A 245 1.48 21.43 6.30
N ALA A 246 1.63 20.24 5.71
CA ALA A 246 2.21 19.10 6.40
C ALA A 246 3.75 19.18 6.53
N GLU A 247 4.29 18.39 7.47
CA GLU A 247 5.73 18.29 7.74
C GLU A 247 6.52 17.84 6.49
N VAL A 248 5.94 16.92 5.72
CA VAL A 248 6.51 16.43 4.45
C VAL A 248 5.78 17.09 3.29
N SER A 249 6.23 18.28 2.91
CA SER A 249 5.66 19.07 1.82
C SER A 249 6.69 19.42 0.74
N PHE A 250 6.22 19.87 -0.42
CA PHE A 250 7.05 20.19 -1.58
C PHE A 250 6.88 21.64 -2.04
N ALA A 251 7.98 22.25 -2.46
CA ALA A 251 7.93 23.42 -3.34
C ALA A 251 7.57 22.95 -4.77
N PRO A 252 6.51 23.48 -5.41
CA PRO A 252 6.10 23.06 -6.75
C PRO A 252 7.22 23.14 -7.79
N THR A 253 8.08 24.16 -7.69
CA THR A 253 9.25 24.34 -8.58
C THR A 253 10.27 23.19 -8.46
N HIS A 254 10.39 22.56 -7.29
CA HIS A 254 11.28 21.41 -7.09
C HIS A 254 10.77 20.16 -7.81
N LEU A 255 9.45 19.93 -7.78
CA LEU A 255 8.81 18.81 -8.50
C LEU A 255 8.87 19.02 -10.01
N ALA A 256 8.56 20.23 -10.48
CA ALA A 256 8.62 20.58 -11.90
C ALA A 256 10.00 20.34 -12.53
N ARG A 257 11.09 20.71 -11.83
CA ARG A 257 12.48 20.43 -12.27
C ARG A 257 12.79 18.94 -12.43
N ARG A 258 12.01 18.06 -11.82
CA ARG A 258 12.16 16.59 -11.90
C ARG A 258 11.17 15.95 -12.88
N GLY A 259 10.37 16.77 -13.58
CA GLY A 259 9.31 16.31 -14.47
C GLY A 259 8.14 15.67 -13.72
N VAL A 260 7.90 16.08 -12.47
CA VAL A 260 6.82 15.55 -11.62
C VAL A 260 5.80 16.65 -11.38
N GLU A 261 4.53 16.37 -11.62
CA GLU A 261 3.44 17.31 -11.37
C GLU A 261 3.18 17.46 -9.86
N ALA A 262 3.05 18.70 -9.41
CA ALA A 262 2.65 19.02 -8.05
C ALA A 262 1.12 19.09 -7.96
N ILE A 263 0.51 18.30 -7.06
CA ILE A 263 -0.92 18.34 -6.76
C ILE A 263 -1.07 18.76 -5.29
N PRO A 264 -0.93 20.06 -4.96
CA PRO A 264 -1.13 20.55 -3.59
C PRO A 264 -2.63 20.54 -3.24
N ARG A 265 -2.99 19.87 -2.15
CA ARG A 265 -4.35 19.86 -1.59
C ARG A 265 -4.26 19.78 -0.07
N PRO A 266 -5.15 20.45 0.69
CA PRO A 266 -5.34 20.11 2.09
C PRO A 266 -5.72 18.62 2.20
N LEU A 267 -5.09 17.91 3.11
CA LEU A 267 -5.28 16.47 3.37
C LEU A 267 -5.36 16.15 4.87
N GLN A 268 -5.00 17.07 5.75
CA GLN A 268 -5.22 16.97 7.20
C GLN A 268 -6.09 18.13 7.69
N ASP A 269 -6.80 17.91 8.79
CA ASP A 269 -7.58 18.92 9.50
C ASP A 269 -6.82 19.38 10.77
N ASP A 270 -7.55 19.63 11.86
CA ASP A 270 -6.96 19.99 13.14
C ASP A 270 -6.17 18.85 13.81
N GLU A 271 -6.25 17.60 13.33
CA GLU A 271 -5.45 16.45 13.80
C GLU A 271 -4.22 16.23 12.90
N PRO A 272 -3.02 16.75 13.26
CA PRO A 272 -1.88 16.73 12.36
C PRO A 272 -1.34 15.30 12.18
N GLY A 273 -1.01 14.94 10.93
CA GLY A 273 -0.37 13.66 10.61
C GLY A 273 -1.33 12.53 10.25
N ILE A 274 -2.63 12.76 10.36
CA ILE A 274 -3.67 11.83 9.89
C ILE A 274 -4.35 12.45 8.68
N HIS A 275 -4.57 11.63 7.64
CA HIS A 275 -5.32 12.10 6.48
C HIS A 275 -6.80 12.20 6.85
N ASP A 276 -7.38 13.39 6.75
CA ASP A 276 -8.81 13.58 6.89
C ASP A 276 -9.55 12.85 5.75
N PRO A 277 -10.54 11.98 6.06
CA PRO A 277 -11.23 11.20 5.05
C PRO A 277 -11.97 12.03 3.98
N VAL A 278 -12.50 13.20 4.34
CA VAL A 278 -13.29 14.05 3.45
C VAL A 278 -12.38 14.82 2.49
N LEU A 279 -11.31 15.41 3.01
CA LEU A 279 -10.28 16.09 2.25
C LEU A 279 -9.56 15.13 1.31
N LEU A 280 -9.19 13.94 1.79
CA LEU A 280 -8.58 12.90 0.97
C LEU A 280 -9.50 12.49 -0.18
N ARG A 281 -10.79 12.21 0.09
CA ARG A 281 -11.78 11.89 -0.96
C ARG A 281 -11.90 13.01 -1.99
N THR A 282 -11.97 14.26 -1.53
CA THR A 282 -12.08 15.43 -2.40
C THR A 282 -10.86 15.59 -3.31
N ALA A 283 -9.66 15.40 -2.75
CA ALA A 283 -8.40 15.45 -3.50
C ALA A 283 -8.33 14.34 -4.56
N LEU A 284 -8.69 13.10 -4.19
CA LEU A 284 -8.70 11.95 -5.08
C LEU A 284 -9.71 12.14 -6.23
N ARG A 285 -10.93 12.61 -5.96
CA ARG A 285 -11.91 12.96 -7.01
C ARG A 285 -11.35 13.98 -8.00
N GLY A 286 -10.65 15.01 -7.49
CA GLY A 286 -10.01 16.01 -8.33
C GLY A 286 -8.92 15.45 -9.25
N ILE A 287 -8.25 14.37 -8.85
CA ILE A 287 -7.28 13.65 -9.70
C ILE A 287 -8.03 12.88 -10.79
N LEU A 288 -9.07 12.15 -10.42
CA LEU A 288 -9.82 11.28 -11.34
C LEU A 288 -10.64 12.06 -12.38
N ALA A 289 -11.10 13.26 -12.04
CA ALA A 289 -11.86 14.11 -12.95
C ALA A 289 -11.04 14.74 -14.08
N ARG A 290 -9.70 14.66 -14.04
CA ARG A 290 -8.85 15.26 -15.07
C ARG A 290 -8.77 14.35 -16.30
N PRO A 291 -9.11 14.84 -17.50
CA PRO A 291 -8.90 14.09 -18.72
C PRO A 291 -7.40 13.80 -18.92
N ARG A 292 -7.09 12.64 -19.52
CA ARG A 292 -5.71 12.31 -19.90
C ARG A 292 -5.13 13.47 -20.71
N GLN A 293 -3.99 14.02 -20.29
CA GLN A 293 -3.10 14.63 -21.26
C GLN A 293 -2.57 13.47 -22.10
N THR A 294 -3.21 13.21 -23.23
CA THR A 294 -2.64 12.33 -24.25
C THR A 294 -1.27 12.89 -24.57
N ALA A 295 -0.22 12.11 -24.32
CA ALA A 295 1.09 12.42 -24.84
C ALA A 295 0.90 12.63 -26.35
N SER A 296 1.08 13.88 -26.77
CA SER A 296 1.17 14.25 -28.18
C SER A 296 2.09 13.23 -28.84
N ALA A 297 1.54 12.43 -29.76
CA ALA A 297 2.33 11.66 -30.68
C ALA A 297 3.17 12.66 -31.47
N ALA A 298 4.41 12.87 -31.01
CA ALA A 298 5.41 13.55 -31.80
C ALA A 298 5.80 12.57 -32.92
N SER A 299 5.22 12.86 -34.08
CA SER A 299 5.63 12.45 -35.42
C SER A 299 7.13 12.54 -35.64
#